data_AF-A0A2S2CPE1-F1
#
_entry.id   AF-A0A2S2CPE1-F1
#
_cell.length_a   1.000
_cell.length_b   1.000
_cell.length_c   1.000
_cell.angle_alpha   90.00
_cell.angle_beta   90.00
_cell.angle_gamma   90.00
#
_symmetry.space_group_name_H-M   'P 1'
#
loop_
_entity.id
_entity.type
_entity.pdbx_description
1 polymer ?
#
loop_
_entity_poly.entity_id
_entity_poly.type
_entity_poly.pdbx_seq_one_letter_code
_entity_poly.pdbx_strand_id
1 'polypeptide(L)'
;MAKRGPKKRVTPPPTGVEPLRSQNIMIGGHRTSMRLEPSMWDALEDIARREGISVNKLCTRIKERIGEQARRRGLTEDQTDVTLTSAVRVFIAAYYRRACTEEGHLRAGHGGSDPFVGTPFELLPQSEETEGPAAGPAAGAAAGGAFPATGPQHLAAPRHPTQRLDA
;
A
#
# COMPACT_ATOMS: atom_id res chain seq x y z
N MET A 1 28.33 18.01 -4.39
CA MET A 1 27.58 17.28 -3.33
C MET A 1 26.58 18.23 -2.68
N ALA A 2 25.30 18.17 -3.03
CA ALA A 2 24.28 19.00 -2.39
C ALA A 2 23.77 18.28 -1.13
N LYS A 3 24.02 18.89 0.03
CA LYS A 3 23.59 18.37 1.34
C LYS A 3 22.05 18.47 1.42
N ARG A 4 21.37 17.32 1.50
CA ARG A 4 19.93 17.25 1.81
C ARG A 4 19.71 17.81 3.22
N GLY A 5 18.89 18.86 3.32
CA GLY A 5 18.48 19.45 4.59
C GLY A 5 17.67 18.47 5.45
N PRO A 6 17.52 18.74 6.76
CA PRO A 6 16.88 17.85 7.71
C PRO A 6 15.41 17.62 7.32
N LYS A 7 14.99 16.35 7.29
CA LYS A 7 13.58 15.98 7.05
C LYS A 7 12.73 16.61 8.16
N LYS A 8 11.92 17.60 7.80
CA LYS A 8 10.94 18.22 8.69
C LYS A 8 10.04 17.10 9.22
N ARG A 9 9.98 16.93 10.55
CA ARG A 9 9.02 16.00 11.19
C ARG A 9 7.63 16.45 10.78
N VAL A 10 7.01 15.72 9.85
CA VAL A 10 5.61 15.94 9.50
C VAL A 10 4.80 15.38 10.65
N THR A 11 4.14 16.26 11.39
CA THR A 11 3.13 15.83 12.36
C THR A 11 2.04 15.12 11.57
N PRO A 12 1.70 13.86 11.89
CA PRO A 12 0.63 13.17 11.17
C PRO A 12 -0.65 13.99 11.29
N PRO A 13 -1.40 14.18 10.20
CA PRO A 13 -2.63 14.95 10.24
C PRO A 13 -3.63 14.30 11.20
N PRO A 14 -4.47 15.10 11.89
CA PRO A 14 -5.43 14.58 12.87
C PRO A 14 -6.47 13.62 12.28
N THR A 15 -6.64 13.62 10.95
CA THR A 15 -7.68 12.86 10.24
C THR A 15 -7.16 11.63 9.48
N GLY A 16 -5.95 11.13 9.77
CA GLY A 16 -5.39 9.92 9.13
C GLY A 16 -5.00 10.10 7.65
N VAL A 17 -5.53 11.12 6.97
CA VAL A 17 -5.20 11.47 5.57
C VAL A 17 -4.59 12.86 5.45
N GLU A 18 -3.53 12.97 4.65
CA GLU A 18 -2.88 14.25 4.34
C GLU A 18 -3.54 14.93 3.12
N PRO A 19 -3.62 16.27 3.11
CA PRO A 19 -4.17 17.01 1.98
C PRO A 19 -3.31 16.89 0.71
N LEU A 20 -3.90 17.22 -0.44
CA LEU A 20 -3.24 17.19 -1.75
C LEU A 20 -1.90 17.96 -1.76
N ARG A 21 -0.84 17.28 -2.20
CA ARG A 21 0.51 17.83 -2.41
C ARG A 21 0.78 18.08 -3.90
N SER A 22 1.12 19.32 -4.23
CA SER A 22 1.62 19.70 -5.56
C SER A 22 3.08 19.29 -5.72
N GLN A 23 3.44 18.63 -6.82
CA GLN A 23 4.83 18.40 -7.21
C GLN A 23 5.05 18.74 -8.68
N ASN A 24 6.30 19.04 -9.01
CA ASN A 24 6.72 19.28 -10.38
C ASN A 24 7.39 18.02 -10.93
N ILE A 25 6.91 17.57 -12.09
CA ILE A 25 7.47 16.44 -12.83
C ILE A 25 7.82 16.89 -14.26
N MET A 26 8.70 16.13 -14.91
CA MET A 26 9.05 16.39 -16.32
C MET A 26 8.31 15.41 -17.21
N ILE A 27 7.56 15.94 -18.19
CA ILE A 27 6.77 15.18 -19.15
C ILE A 27 7.19 15.58 -20.55
N GLY A 28 7.83 14.66 -21.29
CA GLY A 28 8.32 14.96 -22.65
C GLY A 28 9.25 16.18 -22.72
N GLY A 29 10.05 16.42 -21.68
CA GLY A 29 10.92 17.61 -21.58
C GLY A 29 10.25 18.87 -21.04
N HIS A 30 8.94 18.87 -20.82
CA HIS A 30 8.20 20.00 -20.25
C HIS A 30 7.93 19.82 -18.76
N ARG A 31 8.15 20.88 -17.97
CA ARG A 31 7.79 20.89 -16.55
C ARG A 31 6.27 20.94 -16.42
N THR A 32 5.69 19.97 -15.72
CA THR A 32 4.26 19.86 -15.44
C THR A 32 4.04 19.80 -13.93
N SER A 33 3.14 20.64 -13.42
CA SER A 33 2.72 20.58 -12.02
C SER A 33 1.55 19.61 -11.89
N MET A 34 1.62 18.67 -10.96
CA MET A 34 0.56 17.69 -10.68
C MET A 34 0.26 17.67 -9.18
N ARG A 35 -1.02 17.50 -8.82
CA ARG A 35 -1.48 17.48 -7.42
C ARG A 35 -2.06 16.12 -7.08
N LEU A 36 -1.43 15.41 -6.15
CA LEU A 36 -1.89 14.12 -5.63
C LEU A 36 -1.81 14.10 -4.11
N GLU A 37 -2.61 13.24 -3.51
CA GLU A 37 -2.51 12.83 -2.11
C GLU A 37 -1.11 12.25 -1.86
N PRO A 38 -0.50 12.44 -0.68
CA PRO A 38 0.82 11.88 -0.38
C PRO A 38 0.89 10.36 -0.58
N SER A 39 -0.12 9.61 -0.14
CA SER A 39 -0.21 8.16 -0.37
C SER A 39 -0.24 7.78 -1.85
N MET A 40 -0.84 8.61 -2.70
CA MET A 40 -0.84 8.42 -4.16
C MET A 40 0.54 8.72 -4.77
N TRP A 41 1.28 9.69 -4.22
CA TRP A 41 2.66 9.93 -4.63
C TRP A 41 3.56 8.75 -4.28
N ASP A 42 3.46 8.24 -3.05
CA ASP A 42 4.24 7.09 -2.58
C ASP A 42 3.91 5.86 -3.43
N ALA A 43 2.62 5.62 -3.71
CA ALA A 43 2.16 4.57 -4.60
C ALA A 43 2.73 4.69 -6.03
N LEU A 44 2.82 5.90 -6.58
CA LEU A 44 3.39 6.14 -7.90
C LEU A 44 4.92 5.89 -7.92
N GLU A 45 5.62 6.31 -6.87
CA GLU A 45 7.05 6.06 -6.69
C GLU A 45 7.36 4.56 -6.56
N ASP A 46 6.52 3.84 -5.81
CA ASP A 46 6.60 2.40 -5.66
C ASP A 46 6.43 1.66 -6.99
N ILE A 47 5.43 2.05 -7.78
CA ILE A 47 5.22 1.47 -9.11
C ILE A 47 6.42 1.78 -10.01
N ALA A 48 6.87 3.04 -10.06
CA ALA A 48 8.02 3.42 -10.89
C ALA A 48 9.27 2.59 -10.53
N ARG A 49 9.53 2.42 -9.23
CA ARG A 49 10.61 1.57 -8.72
C ARG A 49 10.46 0.10 -9.11
N ARG A 50 9.26 -0.48 -8.98
CA ARG A 50 8.98 -1.87 -9.41
C ARG A 50 9.17 -2.07 -10.91
N GLU A 51 8.78 -1.09 -11.71
CA GLU A 51 8.92 -1.10 -13.17
C GLU A 51 10.32 -0.71 -13.65
N GLY A 52 11.26 -0.40 -12.75
CA GLY A 52 12.63 -0.02 -13.10
C GLY A 52 12.74 1.29 -13.90
N ILE A 53 11.78 2.20 -13.76
CA ILE A 53 11.76 3.49 -14.47
C ILE A 53 11.54 4.66 -13.51
N SER A 54 11.84 5.89 -13.95
CA SER A 54 11.57 7.07 -13.14
C SER A 54 10.08 7.45 -13.16
N VAL A 55 9.61 8.13 -12.11
CA VAL A 55 8.24 8.71 -12.05
C VAL A 55 7.97 9.58 -13.28
N ASN A 56 8.93 10.43 -13.68
CA ASN A 56 8.83 11.26 -14.88
C ASN A 56 8.59 10.42 -16.15
N LYS A 57 9.32 9.31 -16.32
CA LYS A 57 9.15 8.43 -17.47
C LYS A 57 7.80 7.69 -17.43
N LEU A 58 7.38 7.24 -16.25
CA LEU A 58 6.08 6.60 -16.06
C LEU A 58 4.93 7.55 -16.41
N CYS A 59 4.93 8.77 -15.88
CA CYS A 59 3.92 9.79 -16.21
C CYS A 59 3.96 10.18 -17.69
N THR A 60 5.14 10.25 -18.32
CA THR A 60 5.25 10.48 -19.77
C THR A 60 4.56 9.36 -20.55
N ARG A 61 4.81 8.09 -20.21
CA ARG A 61 4.14 6.94 -20.85
C ARG A 61 2.62 6.97 -20.65
N ILE A 62 2.14 7.37 -19.47
CA ILE A 62 0.70 7.52 -19.20
C ILE A 62 0.11 8.59 -20.13
N LYS A 63 0.74 9.77 -20.24
CA LYS A 63 0.29 10.84 -21.15
C LYS A 63 0.24 10.38 -22.60
N GLU A 64 1.29 9.70 -23.08
CA GLU A 64 1.35 9.15 -24.44
C GLU A 64 0.22 8.15 -24.69
N ARG A 65 -0.10 7.27 -23.72
CA ARG A 65 -1.19 6.30 -23.83
C ARG A 65 -2.57 6.95 -23.91
N ILE A 66 -2.82 8.03 -23.16
CA ILE A 66 -4.07 8.80 -23.26
C ILE A 66 -4.22 9.38 -24.67
N GLY A 67 -3.18 10.03 -25.18
CA GLY A 67 -3.20 10.62 -26.53
C GLY A 67 -3.40 9.56 -27.63
N GLU A 68 -2.73 8.42 -27.50
CA GLU A 68 -2.91 7.28 -28.42
C GLU A 68 -4.34 6.72 -28.37
N GLN A 69 -4.93 6.60 -27.18
CA GLN A 69 -6.33 6.15 -27.03
C GLN A 69 -7.32 7.12 -27.65
N ALA A 70 -7.11 8.44 -27.49
CA ALA A 70 -7.94 9.47 -28.11
C ALA A 70 -7.86 9.38 -29.65
N ARG A 71 -6.65 9.33 -30.22
CA ARG A 71 -6.43 9.20 -31.67
C ARG A 71 -7.10 7.97 -32.26
N ARG A 72 -6.99 6.81 -31.59
CA ARG A 72 -7.67 5.57 -32.03
C ARG A 72 -9.19 5.66 -32.03
N ARG A 73 -9.74 6.56 -31.22
CA ARG A 73 -11.18 6.86 -31.17
C ARG A 73 -11.58 8.00 -32.11
N GLY A 74 -10.65 8.53 -32.91
CA GLY A 74 -10.89 9.67 -33.78
C GLY A 74 -11.10 10.99 -33.04
N LEU A 75 -10.66 11.08 -31.77
CA LEU A 75 -10.80 12.28 -30.94
C LEU A 75 -9.56 13.16 -31.04
N THR A 76 -9.76 14.46 -31.06
CA THR A 76 -8.70 15.47 -30.93
C THR A 76 -8.41 15.78 -29.45
N GLU A 77 -7.29 16.43 -29.15
CA GLU A 77 -6.87 16.69 -27.76
C GLU A 77 -7.85 17.58 -26.97
N ASP A 78 -8.56 18.47 -27.65
CA ASP A 78 -9.61 19.33 -27.11
C ASP A 78 -10.92 18.60 -26.81
N GLN A 79 -11.12 17.41 -27.38
CA GLN A 79 -12.31 16.58 -27.17
C GLN A 79 -12.16 15.59 -26.01
N THR A 80 -11.05 15.65 -25.26
CA THR A 80 -10.78 14.74 -24.13
C THR A 80 -10.77 15.51 -22.80
N ASP A 81 -11.67 15.14 -21.90
CA ASP A 81 -11.71 15.70 -20.53
C ASP A 81 -10.72 15.01 -19.56
N VAL A 82 -9.86 14.12 -20.07
CA VAL A 82 -8.96 13.32 -19.25
C VAL A 82 -7.66 14.07 -18.99
N THR A 83 -7.51 14.59 -17.77
CA THR A 83 -6.25 15.18 -17.31
C THR A 83 -5.19 14.11 -17.01
N LEU A 84 -3.91 14.49 -17.05
CA LEU A 84 -2.82 13.62 -16.60
C LEU A 84 -3.02 13.17 -15.13
N THR A 85 -3.46 14.09 -14.26
CA THR A 85 -3.65 13.80 -12.84
C THR A 85 -4.71 12.72 -12.60
N SER A 86 -5.88 12.83 -13.25
CA SER A 86 -6.93 11.82 -13.13
C SER A 86 -6.49 10.49 -13.73
N ALA A 87 -5.80 10.49 -14.87
CA ALA A 87 -5.26 9.29 -15.47
C ALA A 87 -4.21 8.59 -14.59
N VAL A 88 -3.34 9.35 -13.90
CA VAL A 88 -2.36 8.79 -12.97
C VAL A 88 -3.06 8.10 -11.79
N ARG A 89 -4.09 8.72 -11.19
CA ARG A 89 -4.87 8.09 -10.10
C ARG A 89 -5.50 6.77 -10.56
N VAL A 90 -6.14 6.78 -11.74
CA VAL A 90 -6.75 5.57 -12.32
C VAL A 90 -5.69 4.51 -12.61
N PHE A 91 -4.53 4.90 -13.14
CA PHE A 91 -3.43 3.99 -13.41
C PHE A 91 -2.92 3.32 -12.13
N ILE A 92 -2.71 4.07 -11.05
CA ILE A 92 -2.28 3.52 -9.75
C ILE A 92 -3.29 2.48 -9.25
N ALA A 93 -4.58 2.83 -9.24
CA ALA A 93 -5.64 1.93 -8.80
C ALA A 93 -5.68 0.66 -9.66
N ALA A 94 -5.61 0.78 -10.99
CA ALA A 94 -5.61 -0.35 -11.91
C ALA A 94 -4.38 -1.24 -11.75
N TYR A 95 -3.21 -0.66 -11.50
CA TYR A 95 -1.96 -1.39 -11.29
C TYR A 95 -2.06 -2.30 -10.07
N TYR A 96 -2.47 -1.76 -8.92
CA TYR A 96 -2.63 -2.55 -7.70
C TYR A 96 -3.80 -3.52 -7.78
N ARG A 97 -4.94 -3.12 -8.37
CA ARG A 97 -6.09 -4.02 -8.55
C ARG A 97 -5.73 -5.27 -9.36
N ARG A 98 -4.83 -5.16 -10.34
CA ARG A 98 -4.35 -6.34 -11.10
C ARG A 98 -3.58 -7.33 -10.22
N ALA A 99 -2.94 -6.87 -9.15
CA ALA A 99 -2.25 -7.73 -8.18
C ALA A 99 -3.18 -8.27 -7.08
N CYS A 100 -4.37 -7.69 -6.93
CA CYS A 100 -5.39 -8.12 -5.98
C CYS A 100 -6.13 -9.37 -6.49
N THR A 101 -5.61 -10.55 -6.14
CA THR A 101 -6.31 -11.84 -6.35
C THR A 101 -7.23 -12.16 -5.18
N GLU A 102 -8.21 -13.03 -5.39
CA GLU A 102 -9.10 -13.48 -4.30
C GLU A 102 -8.31 -14.15 -3.17
N GLU A 103 -7.35 -15.01 -3.50
CA GLU A 103 -6.43 -15.60 -2.53
C GLU A 103 -5.62 -14.54 -1.77
N GLY A 104 -5.16 -13.49 -2.47
CA GLY A 104 -4.43 -12.38 -1.86
C GLY A 104 -5.30 -11.60 -0.87
N HIS A 105 -6.57 -11.36 -1.22
CA HIS A 105 -7.54 -10.74 -0.32
C HIS A 105 -7.81 -11.59 0.92
N LEU A 106 -8.05 -12.90 0.75
CA LEU A 106 -8.24 -13.83 1.86
C LEU A 106 -7.02 -13.84 2.79
N ARG A 107 -5.81 -13.92 2.23
CA ARG A 107 -4.57 -13.88 3.02
C ARG A 107 -4.34 -12.56 3.76
N ALA A 108 -4.85 -11.45 3.21
CA ALA A 108 -4.84 -10.15 3.86
C ALA A 108 -5.99 -9.96 4.88
N GLY A 109 -6.89 -10.94 5.01
CA GLY A 109 -8.06 -10.86 5.89
C GLY A 109 -9.20 -9.99 5.36
N HIS A 110 -9.19 -9.63 4.08
CA HIS A 110 -10.24 -8.79 3.49
C HIS A 110 -11.55 -9.59 3.29
N GLY A 111 -12.69 -8.90 3.36
CA GLY A 111 -14.01 -9.47 3.04
C GLY A 111 -14.72 -10.23 4.17
N GLY A 112 -14.05 -10.41 5.33
CA GLY A 112 -14.61 -11.10 6.50
C GLY A 112 -14.52 -10.33 7.83
N SER A 113 -13.89 -9.15 7.84
CA SER A 113 -13.72 -8.29 9.02
C SER A 113 -14.03 -6.83 8.68
N ASP A 114 -13.83 -5.93 9.65
CA ASP A 114 -13.89 -4.48 9.42
C ASP A 114 -12.92 -4.09 8.28
N PRO A 115 -13.42 -3.45 7.19
CA PRO A 115 -12.61 -3.08 6.03
C PRO A 115 -11.62 -1.94 6.28
N PHE A 116 -11.71 -1.25 7.42
CA PHE A 116 -10.81 -0.14 7.76
C PHE A 116 -9.56 -0.57 8.52
N VAL A 117 -9.48 -1.81 9.02
CA VAL A 117 -8.31 -2.34 9.73
C VAL A 117 -7.06 -2.26 8.85
N GLY A 118 -5.96 -1.74 9.40
CA GLY A 118 -4.70 -1.53 8.69
C GLY A 118 -4.72 -0.39 7.67
N THR A 119 -5.83 0.35 7.56
CA THR A 119 -5.93 1.54 6.69
C THR A 119 -5.73 2.82 7.51
N PRO A 120 -5.44 3.96 6.87
CA PRO A 120 -5.37 5.25 7.57
C PRO A 120 -6.70 5.70 8.20
N PHE A 121 -7.80 4.96 7.97
CA PHE A 121 -9.11 5.22 8.54
C PHE A 121 -9.45 4.28 9.71
N GLU A 122 -8.52 3.40 10.11
CA GLU A 122 -8.68 2.54 11.27
C GLU A 122 -8.87 3.37 12.54
N LEU A 123 -9.94 3.09 13.29
CA LEU A 123 -10.16 3.69 14.61
C LEU A 123 -9.44 2.86 15.66
N LEU A 124 -8.40 3.42 16.26
CA LEU A 124 -7.74 2.80 17.39
C LEU A 124 -8.64 2.88 18.63
N PRO A 125 -8.65 1.84 19.49
CA PRO A 125 -9.37 1.91 20.76
C PRO A 125 -8.90 3.15 21.51
N GLN A 126 -9.86 3.94 22.01
CA GLN A 126 -9.51 4.95 23.01
C GLN A 126 -8.93 4.17 24.18
N SER A 127 -7.64 4.36 24.45
CA SER A 127 -7.10 3.87 25.71
C SER A 127 -7.94 4.54 26.78
N GLU A 128 -8.82 3.77 27.44
CA GLU A 128 -9.52 4.19 28.64
C GLU A 128 -8.47 4.87 29.50
N GLU A 129 -8.57 6.19 29.67
CA GLU A 129 -7.79 6.91 30.66
C GLU A 129 -8.20 6.26 31.98
N THR A 130 -7.40 5.30 32.42
CA THR A 130 -7.53 4.76 33.76
C THR A 130 -7.18 5.94 34.63
N GLU A 131 -8.21 6.67 35.09
CA GLU A 131 -8.14 7.52 36.27
C GLU A 131 -7.58 6.61 37.37
N GLY A 132 -6.26 6.68 37.54
CA GLY A 132 -5.56 5.82 38.46
C GLY A 132 -6.01 6.18 39.87
N PRO A 133 -6.49 5.23 40.70
CA PRO A 133 -6.51 5.48 42.11
C PRO A 133 -5.07 5.47 42.62
N ALA A 134 -4.80 6.45 43.48
CA ALA A 134 -3.52 6.78 44.07
C ALA A 134 -2.73 5.59 44.62
N ALA A 135 -1.40 5.71 44.52
CA ALA A 135 -0.43 4.80 45.11
C ALA A 135 -0.65 4.56 46.62
N GLY A 136 -0.59 3.28 47.03
CA GLY A 136 -0.49 2.82 48.42
C GLY A 136 -0.36 1.27 48.48
N PRO A 137 0.35 0.68 49.47
CA PRO A 137 1.43 -0.26 49.16
C PRO A 137 1.18 -1.77 49.36
N ALA A 138 2.06 -2.51 48.68
CA ALA A 138 2.51 -3.91 48.76
C ALA A 138 2.02 -4.88 49.86
N ALA A 139 1.68 -6.10 49.44
CA ALA A 139 2.00 -7.41 50.03
C ALA A 139 1.54 -8.49 49.00
N GLY A 140 2.18 -9.62 48.68
CA GLY A 140 3.36 -10.34 49.15
C GLY A 140 3.19 -11.81 48.72
N ALA A 141 4.25 -12.46 48.21
CA ALA A 141 4.46 -13.92 48.05
C ALA A 141 3.46 -14.70 47.14
N ALA A 142 3.73 -15.88 46.56
CA ALA A 142 4.90 -16.67 46.18
C ALA A 142 4.35 -17.91 45.41
N ALA A 143 5.22 -18.63 44.68
CA ALA A 143 5.04 -19.96 44.08
C ALA A 143 4.00 -20.04 42.92
N GLY A 144 4.24 -20.68 41.79
CA GLY A 144 5.05 -21.86 41.49
C GLY A 144 4.13 -22.82 40.73
N GLY A 145 4.49 -23.25 39.52
CA GLY A 145 3.77 -24.35 38.86
C GLY A 145 3.64 -24.27 37.34
N ALA A 146 4.51 -25.03 36.68
CA ALA A 146 4.25 -25.89 35.53
C ALA A 146 3.58 -25.32 34.26
N PHE A 147 4.40 -25.21 33.21
CA PHE A 147 3.98 -25.30 31.81
C PHE A 147 3.53 -26.74 31.48
N PRO A 148 2.38 -26.95 30.81
CA PRO A 148 2.14 -28.19 30.08
C PRO A 148 2.70 -28.08 28.67
N ALA A 149 3.71 -28.90 28.37
CA ALA A 149 4.19 -29.16 27.02
C ALA A 149 3.19 -30.09 26.30
N THR A 150 2.57 -29.60 25.22
CA THR A 150 1.86 -30.45 24.26
C THR A 150 2.83 -30.83 23.14
N GLY A 151 3.21 -32.11 23.12
CA GLY A 151 4.07 -32.68 22.08
C GLY A 151 3.35 -32.77 20.72
N PRO A 152 4.09 -32.70 19.59
CA PRO A 152 3.53 -32.83 18.26
C PRO A 152 3.29 -34.30 17.91
N GLN A 153 2.06 -34.64 17.53
CA GLN A 153 1.74 -35.95 16.98
C GLN A 153 2.12 -35.99 15.50
N HIS A 154 3.02 -36.92 15.20
CA HIS A 154 3.59 -37.23 13.90
C HIS A 154 2.53 -37.87 12.99
N LEU A 155 2.08 -37.15 11.95
CA LEU A 155 1.29 -37.75 10.87
C LEU A 155 2.22 -38.18 9.74
N ALA A 156 2.27 -39.49 9.53
CA ALA A 156 3.07 -40.18 8.53
C ALA A 156 2.62 -39.85 7.10
N ALA A 157 3.61 -39.63 6.23
CA ALA A 157 3.42 -39.49 4.78
C ALA A 157 3.17 -40.85 4.10
N PRO A 158 2.23 -40.97 3.15
CA PRO A 158 2.11 -42.15 2.31
C PRO A 158 3.11 -42.09 1.14
N ARG A 159 3.76 -43.25 0.92
CA ARG A 159 4.81 -43.50 -0.08
C ARG A 159 4.23 -43.56 -1.50
N HIS A 160 4.97 -43.01 -2.46
CA HIS A 160 4.78 -43.21 -3.90
C HIS A 160 5.01 -44.68 -4.32
N PRO A 161 4.24 -45.21 -5.29
CA PRO A 161 4.66 -46.33 -6.11
C PRO A 161 5.28 -45.86 -7.44
N THR A 162 6.47 -46.39 -7.69
CA THR A 162 7.29 -46.35 -8.89
C THR A 162 6.63 -47.06 -10.08
N GLN A 163 6.60 -46.46 -11.26
CA GLN A 163 6.55 -47.15 -12.57
C GLN A 163 7.50 -46.40 -13.53
N ARG A 164 8.73 -46.89 -13.70
CA ARG A 164 9.25 -47.73 -14.81
C ARG A 164 9.13 -47.07 -16.19
N LEU A 165 10.30 -46.67 -16.70
CA LEU A 165 10.60 -46.40 -18.11
C LEU A 165 10.45 -47.69 -18.93
N ASP A 166 9.98 -47.55 -20.16
CA ASP A 166 10.45 -48.35 -21.29
C ASP A 166 10.65 -47.43 -22.51
N ALA A 167 11.85 -47.57 -23.08
CA ALA A 167 12.41 -47.21 -24.39
C ALA A 167 11.83 -46.06 -25.23
#